data_AF-A0A920FZI0-F1
#
_entry.id   AF-A0A920FZI0-F1
#
_cell.length_a   1.000
_cell.length_b   1.000
_cell.length_c   1.000
_cell.angle_alpha   90.00
_cell.angle_beta   90.00
_cell.angle_gamma   90.00
#
_symmetry.space_group_name_H-M   'P 1'
#
loop_
_entity.id
_entity.type
_entity.pdbx_description
1 polymer ?
#
loop_
_entity_poly.entity_id
_entity_poly.type
_entity_poly.pdbx_seq_one_letter_code
_entity_poly.pdbx_strand_id
1 'polypeptide(L)' 'MIKEQIVKGKLNKFIKENTLMGQALITDPKNTVSNYISDLSKSNNLELNISSMDLYTI' A
#
# COMPACT_ATOMS: atom_id res chain seq x y z
N MET A 1 -7.66 -1.95 26.55
CA MET A 1 -8.52 -2.72 25.64
C MET A 1 -9.29 -1.90 24.61
N ILE A 2 -10.37 -1.14 24.94
CA ILE A 2 -11.15 -0.41 23.90
C ILE A 2 -10.33 0.69 23.21
N LYS A 3 -9.59 1.49 23.98
CA LYS A 3 -8.75 2.58 23.44
C LYS A 3 -7.69 2.07 22.46
N GLU A 4 -7.06 0.94 22.74
CA GLU A 4 -6.06 0.32 21.85
C GLU A 4 -6.68 -0.10 20.52
N GLN A 5 -7.89 -0.68 20.54
CA GLN A 5 -8.59 -1.07 19.32
C GLN A 5 -8.99 0.14 18.47
N ILE A 6 -9.38 1.25 19.09
CA ILE A 6 -9.63 2.52 18.40
C ILE A 6 -8.35 3.02 17.74
N VAL A 7 -7.24 3.05 18.48
CA VAL A 7 -5.93 3.48 17.95
C VAL A 7 -5.50 2.59 16.79
N LYS A 8 -5.62 1.27 16.92
CA LYS A 8 -5.32 0.30 15.86
C LYS A 8 -6.17 0.54 14.61
N GLY A 9 -7.46 0.80 14.77
CA GLY A 9 -8.34 1.15 13.65
C GLY A 9 -7.90 2.42 12.92
N LYS A 10 -7.53 3.46 13.67
CA LYS A 10 -7.00 4.71 13.10
C LYS A 10 -5.68 4.52 12.36
N LEU A 11 -4.75 3.76 12.93
CA LEU A 11 -3.47 3.43 12.29
C LEU A 11 -3.68 2.63 11.00
N ASN A 12 -4.55 1.63 11.02
CA ASN A 12 -4.87 0.85 9.82
C ASN A 12 -5.45 1.73 8.70
N LYS A 13 -6.33 2.68 9.05
CA LYS A 13 -6.87 3.65 8.09
C LYS A 13 -5.76 4.54 7.51
N PHE A 14 -4.90 5.09 8.38
CA PHE A 14 -3.78 5.92 7.98
C PHE A 14 -2.85 5.19 7.00
N ILE A 15 -2.49 3.93 7.26
CA ILE A 15 -1.63 3.14 6.37
C ILE A 15 -2.30 2.91 5.01
N LYS A 16 -3.60 2.60 4.98
CA LYS A 16 -4.34 2.37 3.74
C LYS A 16 -4.47 3.63 2.87
N GLU A 17 -4.62 4.80 3.48
CA GLU A 17 -4.90 6.04 2.75
C GLU A 17 -3.64 6.85 2.42
N ASN A 18 -2.59 6.77 3.25
CA ASN A 18 -1.44 7.69 3.16
C ASN A 18 -0.11 6.99 2.82
N THR A 19 -0.10 5.67 2.59
CA THR A 19 1.12 4.98 2.17
C THR A 19 0.97 4.41 0.77
N LEU A 20 2.00 4.60 -0.07
CA LEU A 20 2.03 4.10 -1.44
C LEU A 20 1.79 2.59 -1.53
N MET A 21 2.30 1.81 -0.57
CA MET A 21 2.16 0.36 -0.57
C MET A 21 0.78 -0.11 -0.08
N GLY A 22 0.17 0.64 0.84
CA GLY A 22 -1.13 0.30 1.45
C GLY A 22 -2.35 0.74 0.63
N GLN A 23 -2.19 1.71 -0.26
CA GLN A 23 -3.26 2.22 -1.10
C GLN A 23 -3.71 1.23 -2.19
N ALA A 24 -4.97 1.37 -2.58
CA ALA A 24 -5.57 0.61 -3.66
C ALA A 24 -4.99 1.05 -5.02
N LEU A 25 -4.89 0.13 -5.98
CA LEU A 25 -4.51 0.46 -7.35
C LEU A 25 -5.62 1.26 -8.03
N ILE A 26 -5.26 2.32 -8.77
CA ILE A 26 -6.24 3.11 -9.54
C ILE A 26 -6.92 2.24 -10.60
N THR A 27 -6.18 1.32 -11.22
CA THR A 27 -6.69 0.42 -12.27
C THR A 27 -7.44 -0.80 -11.73
N ASP A 28 -7.18 -1.21 -10.48
CA ASP A 28 -7.87 -2.31 -9.80
C ASP A 28 -8.05 -1.99 -8.30
N PRO A 29 -9.12 -1.27 -7.93
CA PRO A 29 -9.31 -0.81 -6.56
C PRO A 29 -9.50 -1.94 -5.52
N LYS A 30 -9.71 -3.18 -5.96
CA LYS A 30 -9.81 -4.34 -5.06
C LYS A 30 -8.43 -4.83 -4.61
N ASN A 31 -7.37 -4.42 -5.30
CA ASN A 31 -6.00 -4.82 -5.01
C ASN A 31 -5.18 -3.62 -4.54
N THR A 32 -4.12 -3.88 -3.76
CA THR A 32 -3.19 -2.84 -3.28
C THR A 32 -1.93 -2.78 -4.14
N VAL A 33 -1.22 -1.66 -4.09
CA VAL A 33 0.10 -1.53 -4.75
C VAL A 33 1.07 -2.60 -4.24
N SER A 34 1.08 -2.88 -2.94
CA SER A 34 1.94 -3.92 -2.37
C SER A 34 1.64 -5.32 -2.92
N ASN A 35 0.36 -5.67 -3.04
CA ASN A 35 -0.04 -6.97 -3.58
C ASN A 35 0.35 -7.09 -5.06
N TYR A 36 0.10 -6.05 -5.84
CA TYR A 36 0.47 -6.01 -7.26
C TYR A 36 1.97 -6.23 -7.49
N ILE A 37 2.82 -5.55 -6.71
CA ILE A 37 4.28 -5.73 -6.80
C ILE A 37 4.69 -7.14 -6.37
N SER A 38 4.06 -7.69 -5.32
CA SER A 38 4.32 -9.06 -4.88
C SER A 38 3.96 -10.09 -5.95
N ASP A 39 2.80 -9.93 -6.57
CA ASP A 39 2.32 -10.82 -7.63
C ASP A 39 3.22 -10.71 -8.87
N LEU A 40 3.56 -9.49 -9.28
CA LEU A 40 4.46 -9.23 -10.40
C LEU A 40 5.86 -9.80 -10.15
N SER A 41 6.39 -9.65 -8.93
CA SER A 41 7.68 -10.23 -8.52
C SER A 41 7.68 -11.75 -8.67
N LYS A 42 6.64 -12.42 -8.17
CA LYS A 42 6.48 -13.88 -8.25
C LYS A 42 6.33 -14.36 -9.69
N SER A 43 5.48 -13.71 -10.48
CA SER A 43 5.21 -14.10 -11.87
C SER A 43 6.45 -13.96 -12.77
N ASN A 44 7.36 -13.05 -12.44
CA ASN A 44 8.58 -12.82 -13.22
C ASN A 44 9.85 -13.42 -12.58
N ASN A 45 9.73 -14.04 -11.40
CA ASN A 45 10.87 -14.55 -10.62
C ASN A 45 11.99 -13.50 -10.42
N LEU A 46 11.57 -12.27 -10.12
CA LEU A 46 12.45 -11.13 -9.87
C LEU A 46 12.04 -10.44 -8.56
N GLU A 47 13.01 -9.88 -7.84
CA GLU A 47 12.72 -9.05 -6.68
C GLU A 47 12.44 -7.62 -7.13
N LEU A 48 11.20 -7.15 -6.95
CA LEU A 48 10.80 -5.81 -7.35
C LEU A 48 10.47 -4.96 -6.12
N ASN A 49 11.11 -3.79 -6.05
CA ASN A 49 11.01 -2.87 -4.92
C ASN A 49 10.82 -1.43 -5.42
N ILE A 50 10.02 -0.62 -4.71
CA ILE A 50 9.96 0.83 -4.94
C ILE A 50 10.97 1.49 -4.00
N SER A 51 12.00 2.13 -4.55
CA SER A 51 13.05 2.80 -3.76
C SER A 51 12.66 4.23 -3.36
N SER A 52 11.98 4.95 -4.25
CA SER A 52 11.48 6.30 -4.00
C SER A 52 10.28 6.62 -4.89
N MET A 53 9.46 7.57 -4.45
CA MET A 53 8.38 8.17 -5.22
C MET A 53 8.32 9.65 -4.87
N ASP A 54 8.43 10.49 -5.89
CA ASP A 54 8.26 11.93 -5.77
C ASP A 54 6.94 12.33 -6.43
N LEU A 55 6.13 13.14 -5.74
CA LEU A 55 4.92 13.73 -6.29
C LEU A 55 5.18 15.21 -6.56
N TYR A 56 5.20 15.58 -7.84
CA TYR A 56 5.27 16.98 -8.24
C TYR A 56 3.85 17.52 -8.50
N THR A 57 3.47 18.54 -7.75
CA THR A 57 2.18 19.23 -7.92
C THR A 57 2.45 20.62 -8.48
N ILE A 58 1.68 21.01 -9.50
CA ILE A 58 1.73 22.34 -10.17
C ILE A 58 0.97 23.36 -9.33
#